data_AF-A0A1I7Y469-F1
#
_entry.id   AF-A0A1I7Y469-F1
#
_cell.length_a   1.000
_cell.length_b   1.000
_cell.length_c   1.000
_cell.angle_alpha   90.00
_cell.angle_beta   90.00
_cell.angle_gamma   90.00
#
_symmetry.space_group_name_H-M   'P 1'
#
loop_
_entity.id
_entity.type
_entity.pdbx_description
1 polymer ?
#
loop_
_entity_poly.entity_id
_entity_poly.type
_entity_poly.pdbx_seq_one_letter_code
_entity_poly.pdbx_strand_id
1 'polypeptide(L)'
;MESTVVPRVEMGLRPYFEVSLNVICAVISVTAFLSYFAHRRHANFIGSLMVFVATCALYSILHGLDSIVRVIQLYTDMDWILDQSTYPAAQWLHVFKVLSTYFLYIGGIALVLDRFCSMSLPLMYSTRTLGVKICTLAIAICGTTAAVLIIANVKSDYNSGTTLVLNAAGHVYDFVVLAQFAAHVMFCVKYHHYMNARRSRHVKQHIIKVSIII
;
A
#
# COMPACT_ATOMS: atom_id res chain seq x y z
N MET A 1 -12.93 17.14 -27.65
CA MET A 1 -13.42 16.67 -26.33
C MET A 1 -14.23 15.41 -26.61
N GLU A 2 -13.53 14.28 -26.80
CA GLU A 2 -14.17 12.98 -27.05
C GLU A 2 -14.73 12.49 -25.71
N SER A 3 -16.06 12.50 -25.56
CA SER A 3 -16.71 11.74 -24.52
C SER A 3 -16.48 10.26 -24.82
N THR A 4 -15.52 9.65 -24.14
CA THR A 4 -15.35 8.19 -24.16
C THR A 4 -16.64 7.59 -23.62
N VAL A 5 -17.49 7.12 -24.54
CA VAL A 5 -18.71 6.37 -24.23
C VAL A 5 -18.24 5.04 -23.64
N VAL A 6 -17.98 5.04 -22.33
CA VAL A 6 -17.71 3.81 -21.59
C VAL A 6 -18.92 2.92 -21.81
N PRO A 7 -18.76 1.73 -22.40
CA PRO A 7 -19.89 0.87 -22.74
C PRO A 7 -20.69 0.56 -21.48
N ARG A 8 -22.03 0.65 -21.54
CA ARG A 8 -22.93 0.42 -20.39
C ARG A 8 -22.66 -0.90 -19.66
N VAL A 9 -22.15 -1.90 -20.39
CA VAL A 9 -21.75 -3.21 -19.86
C VAL A 9 -20.56 -3.09 -18.89
N GLU A 10 -19.59 -2.22 -19.17
CA GLU A 10 -18.41 -1.99 -18.32
C GLU A 10 -18.81 -1.34 -16.99
N MET A 11 -19.74 -0.37 -17.02
CA MET A 11 -20.24 0.25 -15.79
C MET A 11 -20.97 -0.76 -14.89
N GLY A 12 -21.69 -1.71 -15.48
CA GLY A 12 -22.37 -2.77 -14.74
C GLY A 12 -21.40 -3.79 -14.14
N LEU A 13 -20.41 -4.27 -14.89
CA LEU A 13 -19.53 -5.35 -14.45
C LEU A 13 -18.39 -4.90 -13.52
N ARG A 14 -17.88 -3.69 -13.69
CA ARG A 14 -16.76 -3.14 -12.92
C ARG A 14 -16.88 -3.32 -11.39
N PRO A 15 -17.99 -2.93 -10.73
CA PRO A 15 -18.10 -3.04 -9.28
C PRO A 15 -18.03 -4.49 -8.79
N TYR A 16 -18.51 -5.48 -9.55
CA TYR A 16 -18.42 -6.90 -9.18
C TYR A 16 -16.98 -7.39 -9.19
N PHE A 17 -16.21 -7.01 -10.21
CA PHE A 17 -14.79 -7.34 -10.26
C PHE A 17 -14.02 -6.64 -9.14
N GLU A 18 -14.31 -5.37 -8.86
CA GLU A 18 -13.71 -4.64 -7.74
C GLU A 18 -14.01 -5.31 -6.39
N VAL A 19 -15.27 -5.67 -6.10
CA VAL A 19 -15.64 -6.40 -4.88
C VAL A 19 -14.87 -7.72 -4.80
N SER A 20 -14.87 -8.52 -5.86
CA SER A 20 -14.24 -9.85 -5.86
C SER A 20 -12.74 -9.75 -5.60
N LEU A 21 -12.05 -8.82 -6.27
CA LEU A 21 -10.63 -8.58 -6.08
C LEU A 21 -10.32 -8.08 -4.66
N ASN A 22 -11.10 -7.14 -4.13
CA ASN A 22 -10.92 -6.61 -2.78
C ASN A 22 -11.16 -7.68 -1.72
N VAL A 23 -12.18 -8.53 -1.87
CA VAL A 23 -12.43 -9.65 -0.95
C VAL A 23 -11.29 -10.65 -0.97
N ILE A 24 -10.83 -11.06 -2.16
CA ILE A 24 -9.68 -11.98 -2.30
C ILE A 24 -8.43 -11.37 -1.65
N CYS A 25 -8.13 -10.10 -1.93
CA CYS A 25 -6.98 -9.40 -1.38
C CYS A 25 -7.07 -9.27 0.15
N ALA A 26 -8.26 -8.98 0.69
CA ALA A 26 -8.48 -8.92 2.13
C ALA A 26 -8.25 -10.29 2.79
N VAL A 27 -8.78 -11.37 2.21
CA VAL A 27 -8.58 -12.74 2.71
C VAL A 27 -7.09 -13.10 2.70
N ILE A 28 -6.37 -12.84 1.60
CA ILE A 28 -4.93 -13.12 1.50
C ILE A 28 -4.14 -12.30 2.53
N SER A 29 -4.47 -11.01 2.69
CA SER A 29 -3.76 -10.12 3.61
C SER A 29 -4.00 -10.50 5.08
N VAL A 30 -5.25 -10.82 5.44
CA VAL A 30 -5.61 -11.27 6.80
C VAL A 30 -4.99 -12.62 7.11
N THR A 31 -5.03 -13.58 6.19
CA THR A 31 -4.40 -14.90 6.39
C THR A 31 -2.89 -14.76 6.56
N ALA A 32 -2.21 -13.98 5.72
CA ALA A 32 -0.78 -13.68 5.87
C ALA A 32 -0.46 -13.03 7.23
N PHE A 33 -1.30 -12.09 7.68
CA PHE A 33 -1.15 -11.42 8.96
C PHE A 33 -1.31 -12.40 10.14
N LEU A 34 -2.35 -13.24 10.11
CA LEU A 34 -2.59 -14.27 11.13
C LEU A 34 -1.45 -15.30 11.18
N SER A 35 -0.99 -15.79 10.02
CA SER A 35 0.13 -16.73 9.93
C SER A 35 1.41 -16.15 10.53
N TYR A 36 1.68 -14.85 10.31
CA TYR A 36 2.80 -14.18 10.94
C TYR A 36 2.64 -14.10 12.47
N PHE A 37 1.46 -13.70 12.95
CA PHE A 37 1.19 -13.61 14.39
C PHE A 37 1.37 -14.95 15.10
N ALA A 38 0.99 -16.06 14.44
CA ALA A 38 1.20 -17.40 14.96
C ALA A 38 2.69 -17.76 15.09
N HIS A 39 3.55 -17.29 14.17
CA HIS A 39 4.98 -17.64 14.11
C HIS A 39 5.94 -16.59 14.69
N ARG A 40 5.42 -15.53 15.31
CA ARG A 40 6.21 -14.37 15.77
C ARG A 40 7.34 -14.68 16.75
N ARG A 41 7.31 -15.82 17.45
CA ARG A 41 8.35 -16.22 18.41
C ARG A 41 9.70 -16.57 17.75
N HIS A 42 9.71 -16.90 16.46
CA HIS A 42 10.90 -17.35 15.74
C HIS A 42 11.32 -16.43 14.59
N ALA A 43 10.53 -15.39 14.28
CA ALA A 43 10.79 -14.51 13.16
C ALA A 43 11.71 -13.34 13.56
N ASN A 44 12.81 -13.16 12.83
CA ASN A 44 13.56 -11.90 12.84
C ASN A 44 12.61 -10.75 12.48
N PHE A 45 12.76 -9.57 13.10
CA PHE A 45 11.88 -8.42 12.93
C PHE A 45 11.55 -8.13 11.46
N ILE A 46 10.30 -8.39 11.03
CA ILE A 46 9.77 -8.08 9.69
C ILE A 46 8.76 -6.91 9.77
N GLY A 47 9.13 -5.84 10.49
CA GLY A 47 8.22 -4.76 10.82
C GLY A 47 7.61 -4.07 9.58
N SER A 48 8.44 -3.69 8.62
CA SER A 48 8.02 -2.99 7.38
C SER A 48 7.01 -3.80 6.55
N LEU A 49 7.26 -5.12 6.38
CA LEU A 49 6.36 -6.02 5.66
C LEU A 49 5.03 -6.16 6.39
N MET A 50 5.06 -6.29 7.72
CA MET A 50 3.84 -6.41 8.51
C MET A 50 2.98 -5.16 8.46
N VAL A 51 3.61 -3.98 8.52
CA VAL A 51 2.91 -2.71 8.31
C VAL A 51 2.29 -2.69 6.92
N PHE A 52 3.03 -3.06 5.87
CA PHE A 52 2.48 -3.09 4.51
C PHE A 52 1.31 -4.08 4.35
N VAL A 53 1.42 -5.30 4.88
CA VAL A 53 0.32 -6.29 4.85
C VAL A 53 -0.91 -5.77 5.60
N ALA A 54 -0.71 -5.10 6.74
CA ALA A 54 -1.81 -4.49 7.49
C ALA A 54 -2.49 -3.36 6.69
N THR A 55 -1.72 -2.52 5.99
CA THR A 55 -2.30 -1.45 5.15
C THR A 55 -3.00 -2.01 3.91
N CYS A 56 -2.50 -3.09 3.31
CA CYS A 56 -3.19 -3.83 2.26
C CYS A 56 -4.53 -4.41 2.73
N ALA A 57 -4.57 -5.00 3.93
CA ALA A 57 -5.80 -5.53 4.52
C ALA A 57 -6.82 -4.40 4.74
N LEU A 58 -6.40 -3.30 5.36
CA LEU A 58 -7.26 -2.14 5.61
C LEU A 58 -7.81 -1.54 4.31
N TYR A 59 -6.94 -1.33 3.31
CA TYR A 59 -7.31 -0.86 1.99
C TYR A 59 -8.37 -1.76 1.35
N SER A 60 -8.11 -3.06 1.32
CA SER A 60 -9.00 -4.03 0.66
C SER A 60 -10.36 -4.12 1.35
N ILE A 61 -10.40 -4.05 2.68
CA ILE A 61 -11.67 -4.03 3.45
C ILE A 61 -12.47 -2.77 3.12
N LEU A 62 -11.86 -1.58 3.19
CA LEU A 62 -12.58 -0.32 3.00
C LEU A 62 -13.03 -0.11 1.55
N HIS A 63 -12.20 -0.45 0.57
CA HIS A 63 -12.60 -0.42 -0.84
C HIS A 63 -13.60 -1.51 -1.18
N GLY A 64 -13.50 -2.70 -0.56
CA GLY A 64 -14.50 -3.76 -0.70
C GLY A 64 -15.87 -3.32 -0.19
N LEU A 65 -15.92 -2.67 0.98
CA LEU A 65 -17.15 -2.08 1.52
C LEU A 65 -17.73 -1.03 0.57
N ASP A 66 -16.93 -0.08 0.08
CA ASP A 66 -17.39 0.93 -0.89
C ASP A 66 -17.95 0.30 -2.17
N SER A 67 -17.28 -0.71 -2.72
CA SER A 67 -17.77 -1.43 -3.90
C SER A 67 -19.07 -2.19 -3.61
N ILE A 68 -19.25 -2.80 -2.43
CA ILE A 68 -20.51 -3.45 -2.03
C ILE A 68 -21.64 -2.43 -1.97
N VAL A 69 -21.41 -1.26 -1.36
CA VAL A 69 -22.43 -0.21 -1.27
C VAL A 69 -22.83 0.26 -2.68
N ARG A 70 -21.88 0.43 -3.60
CA ARG A 70 -22.17 0.75 -5.01
C ARG A 70 -23.00 -0.33 -5.71
N VAL A 71 -22.72 -1.61 -5.46
CA VAL A 71 -23.55 -2.70 -5.99
C VAL A 71 -24.98 -2.60 -5.45
N ILE A 72 -25.15 -2.36 -4.15
CA ILE A 72 -26.48 -2.20 -3.54
C ILE A 72 -27.24 -1.03 -4.19
N GLN A 73 -26.58 0.10 -4.44
CA GLN A 73 -27.18 1.24 -5.14
C GLN A 73 -27.60 0.93 -6.58
N LEU A 74 -26.86 0.09 -7.29
CA LEU A 74 -27.29 -0.31 -8.64
C LEU A 74 -28.62 -1.08 -8.64
N TYR A 75 -28.98 -1.71 -7.51
CA TYR A 75 -30.21 -2.50 -7.37
C TYR A 75 -31.30 -1.82 -6.56
N THR A 76 -30.98 -0.74 -5.86
CA THR A 76 -31.92 -0.02 -4.99
C THR A 76 -31.89 1.45 -5.39
N ASP A 77 -33.03 2.12 -5.56
CA ASP A 77 -33.12 3.57 -5.80
C ASP A 77 -32.70 4.40 -4.55
N MET A 78 -31.65 3.96 -3.85
CA MET A 78 -31.09 4.52 -2.62
C MET A 78 -29.87 5.40 -2.94
N ASP A 79 -30.00 6.28 -3.94
CA ASP A 79 -28.93 7.21 -4.34
C ASP A 79 -28.52 8.14 -3.19
N TRP A 80 -29.45 8.43 -2.27
CA TRP A 80 -29.23 9.31 -1.13
C TRP A 80 -28.21 8.76 -0.12
N ILE A 81 -28.03 7.44 0.03
CA ILE A 81 -27.19 6.85 1.10
C ILE A 81 -25.69 7.22 0.95
N LEU A 82 -25.22 7.52 -0.26
CA LEU A 82 -23.81 7.89 -0.52
C LEU A 82 -23.59 9.35 -0.88
N ASP A 83 -24.60 10.22 -0.77
CA ASP A 83 -24.37 11.63 -0.98
C ASP A 83 -23.48 12.19 0.14
N GLN A 84 -22.20 12.33 -0.17
CA GLN A 84 -21.16 12.84 0.72
C GLN A 84 -21.45 14.28 1.15
N SER A 85 -22.25 15.04 0.40
CA SER A 85 -22.59 16.41 0.78
C SER A 85 -23.65 16.46 1.88
N THR A 86 -24.49 15.42 1.96
CA THR A 86 -25.71 15.41 2.79
C THR A 86 -25.57 14.51 4.03
N TYR A 87 -24.84 13.39 3.95
CA TYR A 87 -24.81 12.38 5.02
C TYR A 87 -23.44 12.25 5.69
N PRO A 88 -23.35 12.47 7.02
CA PRO A 88 -22.09 12.35 7.75
C PRO A 88 -21.44 10.96 7.62
N ALA A 89 -22.24 9.89 7.56
CA ALA A 89 -21.72 8.52 7.41
C ALA A 89 -20.95 8.33 6.09
N ALA A 90 -21.46 8.89 5.00
CA ALA A 90 -20.81 8.84 3.69
C ALA A 90 -19.49 9.64 3.68
N GLN A 91 -19.45 10.79 4.36
CA GLN A 91 -18.24 11.59 4.55
C GLN A 91 -17.16 10.81 5.30
N TRP A 92 -17.51 10.21 6.44
CA TRP A 92 -16.57 9.40 7.22
C TRP A 92 -16.05 8.20 6.43
N LEU A 93 -16.93 7.49 5.72
CA LEU A 93 -16.52 6.39 4.86
C LEU A 93 -15.54 6.86 3.78
N HIS A 94 -15.80 8.01 3.14
CA HIS A 94 -14.89 8.60 2.16
C HIS A 94 -13.52 8.93 2.77
N VAL A 95 -13.49 9.59 3.92
CA VAL A 95 -12.24 9.95 4.62
C VAL A 95 -11.44 8.69 4.98
N PHE A 96 -12.06 7.66 5.53
CA PHE A 96 -11.38 6.41 5.84
C PHE A 96 -10.88 5.69 4.58
N LYS A 97 -11.66 5.68 3.50
CA LYS A 97 -11.26 5.12 2.22
C LYS A 97 -10.02 5.83 1.67
N VAL A 98 -10.00 7.16 1.66
CA VAL A 98 -8.82 7.93 1.21
C VAL A 98 -7.63 7.67 2.13
N LEU A 99 -7.83 7.69 3.45
CA LEU A 99 -6.79 7.40 4.43
C LEU A 99 -6.15 6.02 4.20
N SER A 100 -6.96 5.00 3.87
CA SER A 100 -6.45 3.66 3.58
C SER A 100 -5.55 3.61 2.36
N THR A 101 -5.85 4.40 1.32
CA THR A 101 -5.02 4.55 0.13
C THR A 101 -3.69 5.22 0.48
N TYR A 102 -3.71 6.26 1.31
CA TYR A 102 -2.49 6.92 1.79
C TYR A 102 -1.61 5.99 2.62
N PHE A 103 -2.21 5.18 3.49
CA PHE A 103 -1.50 4.17 4.26
C PHE A 103 -0.87 3.09 3.37
N LEU A 104 -1.55 2.70 2.30
CA LEU A 104 -1.00 1.78 1.31
C LEU A 104 0.27 2.36 0.67
N TYR A 105 0.26 3.63 0.27
CA TYR A 105 1.43 4.32 -0.30
C TYR A 105 2.58 4.46 0.69
N ILE A 106 2.32 4.90 1.93
CA ILE A 106 3.35 4.99 2.98
C ILE A 106 3.96 3.61 3.25
N GLY A 107 3.13 2.59 3.43
CA GLY A 107 3.56 1.22 3.67
C GLY A 107 4.40 0.67 2.52
N GLY A 108 3.99 0.96 1.28
CA GLY A 108 4.71 0.56 0.07
C GLY A 108 6.11 1.18 0.00
N ILE A 109 6.25 2.48 0.26
CA ILE A 109 7.55 3.15 0.30
C ILE A 109 8.42 2.61 1.43
N ALA A 110 7.85 2.45 2.63
CA ALA A 110 8.57 1.93 3.78
C ALA A 110 9.15 0.54 3.46
N LEU A 111 8.37 -0.33 2.82
CA LEU A 111 8.82 -1.65 2.39
C LEU A 111 9.95 -1.57 1.35
N VAL A 112 9.83 -0.70 0.34
CA VAL A 112 10.87 -0.54 -0.69
C VAL A 112 12.16 -0.01 -0.10
N LEU A 113 12.08 1.02 0.75
CA LEU A 113 13.23 1.59 1.43
C LEU A 113 13.91 0.55 2.33
N ASP A 114 13.12 -0.23 3.07
CA ASP A 114 13.63 -1.30 3.91
C ASP A 114 14.43 -2.33 3.09
N ARG A 115 13.87 -2.79 1.96
CA ARG A 115 14.55 -3.72 1.04
C ARG A 115 15.78 -3.09 0.38
N PHE A 116 15.68 -1.85 -0.06
CA PHE A 116 16.79 -1.11 -0.66
C PHE A 116 17.95 -0.93 0.32
N CYS A 117 17.68 -0.53 1.57
CA CYS A 117 18.67 -0.40 2.61
C CYS A 117 19.30 -1.74 2.99
N SER A 118 18.50 -2.82 3.07
CA SER A 118 19.00 -4.16 3.36
C SER A 118 19.98 -4.68 2.30
N MET A 119 19.75 -4.34 1.02
CA MET A 119 20.63 -4.75 -0.08
C MET A 119 21.84 -3.83 -0.27
N SER A 120 21.65 -2.52 -0.11
CA SER A 120 22.70 -1.53 -0.40
C SER A 120 23.67 -1.34 0.76
N LEU A 121 23.19 -1.44 2.01
CA LEU A 121 23.94 -1.12 3.22
C LEU A 121 23.76 -2.19 4.32
N PRO A 122 24.10 -3.47 4.06
CA PRO A 122 23.80 -4.58 4.97
C PRO A 122 24.45 -4.42 6.36
N LEU A 123 25.69 -3.90 6.42
CA LEU A 123 26.39 -3.65 7.69
C LEU A 123 25.69 -2.60 8.54
N MET A 124 25.26 -1.49 7.93
CA MET A 124 24.53 -0.44 8.65
C MET A 124 23.11 -0.89 9.03
N TYR A 125 22.47 -1.69 8.16
CA TYR A 125 21.14 -2.24 8.41
C TYR A 125 21.13 -3.12 9.66
N SER A 126 22.11 -4.01 9.81
CA SER A 126 22.25 -4.89 10.98
C SER A 126 22.64 -4.15 12.26
N THR A 127 23.57 -3.19 12.17
CA THR A 127 24.13 -2.53 13.37
C THR A 127 23.28 -1.38 13.89
N ARG A 128 22.60 -0.63 13.00
CA ARG A 128 21.83 0.58 13.35
C ARG A 128 20.32 0.39 13.41
N THR A 129 19.87 -0.87 13.36
CA THR A 129 18.45 -1.26 13.40
C THR A 129 17.57 -0.44 12.45
N LEU A 130 18.09 -0.20 11.23
CA LEU A 130 17.46 0.72 10.26
C LEU A 130 16.02 0.31 9.92
N GLY A 131 15.74 -0.99 9.80
CA GLY A 131 14.38 -1.47 9.54
C GLY A 131 13.36 -1.09 10.62
N VAL A 132 13.78 -1.07 11.90
CA VAL A 132 12.92 -0.60 13.00
C VAL A 132 12.62 0.89 12.83
N LYS A 133 13.64 1.70 12.52
CA LYS A 133 13.49 3.14 12.34
C LYS A 133 12.58 3.49 11.17
N ILE A 134 12.74 2.81 10.03
CA ILE A 134 11.89 2.99 8.84
C ILE A 134 10.43 2.62 9.19
N CYS A 135 10.23 1.49 9.87
CA CYS A 135 8.90 1.06 10.32
C CYS A 135 8.26 2.07 11.27
N THR A 136 8.99 2.52 12.29
CA THR A 136 8.49 3.53 13.25
C THR A 136 8.15 4.85 12.56
N LEU A 137 8.99 5.29 11.61
CA LEU A 137 8.72 6.50 10.82
C LEU A 137 7.46 6.34 9.97
N ALA A 138 7.26 5.20 9.33
CA ALA A 138 6.06 4.92 8.54
C ALA A 138 4.80 4.96 9.40
N ILE A 139 4.82 4.32 10.58
CA ILE A 139 3.71 4.35 11.54
C ILE A 139 3.43 5.78 12.00
N ALA A 140 4.48 6.57 12.28
CA ALA A 140 4.33 7.96 12.67
C ALA A 140 3.67 8.80 11.57
N ILE A 141 4.10 8.64 10.30
CA ILE A 141 3.51 9.36 9.15
C ILE A 141 2.05 8.93 8.92
N CYS A 142 1.73 7.63 9.07
CA CYS A 142 0.34 7.16 9.02
C CYS A 142 -0.49 7.81 10.13
N GLY A 143 0.01 7.81 11.36
CA GLY A 143 -0.67 8.39 12.52
C GLY A 143 -0.92 9.89 12.36
N THR A 144 0.08 10.66 11.89
CA THR A 144 -0.09 12.10 11.64
C THR A 144 -1.05 12.37 10.49
N THR A 145 -0.98 11.60 9.39
CA THR A 145 -1.93 11.72 8.26
C THR A 145 -3.37 11.48 8.72
N ALA A 146 -3.58 10.44 9.54
CA ALA A 146 -4.89 10.15 10.12
C ALA A 146 -5.38 11.28 11.02
N ALA A 147 -4.51 11.77 11.91
CA ALA A 147 -4.86 12.86 12.81
C ALA A 147 -5.25 14.13 12.02
N VAL A 148 -4.48 14.51 11.01
CA VAL A 148 -4.77 15.68 10.17
C VAL A 148 -6.12 15.54 9.47
N LEU A 149 -6.40 14.39 8.84
CA LEU A 149 -7.65 14.16 8.13
C LEU A 149 -8.87 14.07 9.06
N ILE A 150 -8.73 13.41 10.21
CA ILE A 150 -9.80 13.34 11.23
C ILE A 150 -10.07 14.73 11.80
N ILE A 151 -9.04 15.51 12.14
CA ILE A 151 -9.20 16.87 12.66
C ILE A 151 -9.85 17.77 11.62
N ALA A 152 -9.43 17.68 10.34
CA ALA A 152 -10.06 18.43 9.26
C ALA A 152 -11.55 18.09 9.14
N ASN A 153 -11.89 16.80 9.15
CA ASN A 153 -13.27 16.33 9.04
C ASN A 153 -14.15 16.68 10.25
N VAL A 154 -13.59 16.77 11.45
CA VAL A 154 -14.34 17.13 12.67
C VAL A 154 -14.49 18.65 12.82
N LYS A 155 -13.46 19.43 12.45
CA LYS A 155 -13.42 20.88 12.71
C LYS A 155 -13.92 21.73 11.55
N SER A 156 -13.98 21.18 10.35
CA SER A 156 -14.37 21.92 9.15
C SER A 156 -15.51 21.24 8.44
N ASP A 157 -16.42 22.04 7.88
CA ASP A 157 -17.43 21.53 6.98
C ASP A 157 -16.76 20.76 5.84
N TYR A 158 -17.25 19.55 5.58
CA TYR A 158 -16.68 18.62 4.60
C TYR A 158 -16.40 19.29 3.26
N ASN A 159 -17.33 20.15 2.81
CA ASN A 159 -17.28 20.82 1.51
C ASN A 159 -16.15 21.86 1.37
N SER A 160 -15.63 22.42 2.46
CA SER A 160 -14.64 23.51 2.40
C SER A 160 -13.25 23.10 2.89
N GLY A 161 -13.11 22.66 4.14
CA GLY A 161 -11.79 22.34 4.69
C GLY A 161 -11.34 20.91 4.41
N THR A 162 -12.25 19.93 4.52
CA THR A 162 -11.88 18.52 4.32
C THR A 162 -11.49 18.25 2.87
N THR A 163 -12.26 18.76 1.91
CA THR A 163 -11.92 18.70 0.47
C THR A 163 -10.58 19.37 0.16
N LEU A 164 -10.30 20.54 0.75
CA LEU A 164 -9.02 21.23 0.55
C LEU A 164 -7.84 20.41 1.10
N VAL A 165 -7.97 19.85 2.31
CA VAL A 165 -6.93 18.99 2.90
C VAL A 165 -6.76 17.70 2.10
N LEU A 166 -7.85 17.10 1.61
CA LEU A 166 -7.79 15.92 0.75
C LEU A 166 -7.06 16.21 -0.56
N ASN A 167 -7.34 17.34 -1.21
CA ASN A 167 -6.67 17.77 -2.44
C ASN A 167 -5.17 18.04 -2.23
N ALA A 168 -4.84 18.77 -1.16
CA ALA A 168 -3.45 19.04 -0.80
C ALA A 168 -2.68 17.74 -0.50
N ALA A 169 -3.30 16.83 0.25
CA ALA A 169 -2.74 15.51 0.50
C ALA A 169 -2.60 14.73 -0.82
N GLY A 170 -3.57 14.79 -1.72
CA GLY A 170 -3.52 14.13 -3.04
C GLY A 170 -2.25 14.49 -3.80
N HIS A 171 -1.93 15.78 -3.90
CA HIS A 171 -0.68 16.22 -4.54
C HIS A 171 0.59 15.71 -3.87
N VAL A 172 0.62 15.68 -2.53
CA VAL A 172 1.74 15.09 -1.79
C VAL A 172 1.86 13.60 -2.13
N TYR A 173 0.74 12.89 -2.16
CA TYR A 173 0.72 11.46 -2.42
C TYR A 173 1.03 11.10 -3.88
N ASP A 174 0.73 11.96 -4.85
CA ASP A 174 1.18 11.80 -6.24
C ASP A 174 2.71 11.82 -6.34
N PHE A 175 3.35 12.75 -5.63
CA PHE A 175 4.82 12.81 -5.56
C PHE A 175 5.40 11.59 -4.86
N VAL A 176 4.75 11.13 -3.79
CA VAL A 176 5.10 9.91 -3.03
C VAL A 176 5.02 8.68 -3.93
N VAL A 177 3.97 8.54 -4.76
CA VAL A 177 3.84 7.44 -5.73
C VAL A 177 4.96 7.48 -6.77
N LEU A 178 5.31 8.67 -7.30
CA LEU A 178 6.43 8.82 -8.22
C LEU A 178 7.76 8.41 -7.56
N ALA A 179 7.99 8.84 -6.31
CA ALA A 179 9.17 8.46 -5.54
C ALA A 179 9.21 6.95 -5.27
N GLN A 180 8.07 6.33 -4.97
CA GLN A 180 7.93 4.88 -4.80
C GLN A 180 8.30 4.14 -6.09
N PHE A 181 7.81 4.61 -7.23
CA PHE A 181 8.12 4.03 -8.54
C PHE A 181 9.62 4.15 -8.84
N ALA A 182 10.22 5.33 -8.66
CA ALA A 182 11.65 5.53 -8.85
C ALA A 182 12.49 4.62 -7.94
N ALA A 183 12.08 4.45 -6.68
CA ALA A 183 12.75 3.56 -5.74
C ALA A 183 12.66 2.07 -6.16
N HIS A 184 11.52 1.63 -6.71
CA HIS A 184 11.40 0.29 -7.30
C HIS A 184 12.31 0.11 -8.50
N VAL A 185 12.37 1.07 -9.41
CA VAL A 185 13.26 1.00 -10.58
C VAL A 185 14.72 0.89 -10.13
N MET A 186 15.15 1.74 -9.19
CA MET A 186 16.49 1.67 -8.62
C MET A 186 16.78 0.32 -7.95
N PHE A 187 15.80 -0.22 -7.20
CA PHE A 187 15.90 -1.54 -6.59
C PHE A 187 16.07 -2.64 -7.65
N CYS A 188 15.25 -2.65 -8.71
CA CYS A 188 15.33 -3.63 -9.79
C CYS A 188 16.69 -3.60 -10.49
N VAL A 189 17.22 -2.40 -10.78
CA VAL A 189 18.55 -2.23 -11.39
C VAL A 189 19.64 -2.79 -10.47
N LYS A 190 19.63 -2.44 -9.18
CA LYS A 190 20.62 -2.93 -8.21
C LYS A 190 20.52 -4.44 -8.00
N TYR A 191 19.31 -4.98 -7.93
CA TYR A 191 19.07 -6.41 -7.81
C TYR A 191 19.60 -7.18 -9.03
N HIS A 192 19.35 -6.66 -10.24
CA HIS A 192 19.89 -7.25 -11.46
C HIS A 192 21.43 -7.26 -11.48
N HIS A 193 22.08 -6.15 -11.11
CA HIS A 193 23.55 -6.10 -10.97
C HIS A 193 24.07 -7.10 -9.94
N TYR A 194 23.41 -7.20 -8.78
CA TYR A 194 23.77 -8.16 -7.74
C TYR A 194 23.68 -9.60 -8.23
N MET A 195 22.58 -9.95 -8.91
CA MET A 195 22.36 -11.28 -9.48
C MET A 195 23.40 -11.64 -10.53
N ASN A 196 23.75 -10.69 -11.43
CA ASN A 196 24.78 -10.90 -12.43
C ASN A 196 26.17 -11.10 -11.81
N ALA A 197 26.52 -10.31 -10.79
CA ALA A 197 27.78 -10.48 -10.06
C ALA A 197 27.87 -11.85 -9.36
N ARG A 198 26.75 -12.35 -8.81
CA ARG A 198 26.68 -13.69 -8.21
C ARG A 198 26.86 -14.80 -9.22
N ARG A 199 26.23 -14.70 -10.39
CA ARG A 199 26.35 -15.69 -11.48
C ARG A 199 27.81 -15.85 -11.91
N SER A 200 28.54 -14.75 -12.08
CA SER A 200 29.96 -14.77 -12.46
C SER A 200 30.87 -15.41 -11.40
N ARG A 201 30.54 -15.28 -10.10
CA ARG A 201 31.31 -15.93 -9.01
C ARG A 201 31.06 -17.44 -8.95
N HIS A 202 29.81 -17.87 -9.15
CA HIS A 202 29.46 -19.29 -9.15
C HIS A 202 30.15 -20.06 -10.29
N VAL A 203 30.22 -19.46 -11.49
CA VAL A 203 30.93 -20.04 -12.64
C VAL A 203 32.42 -20.19 -12.34
N LYS A 204 33.05 -19.16 -11.74
CA LYS A 204 34.47 -19.23 -11.35
C LYS A 204 34.74 -20.31 -10.29
N GLN A 205 33.87 -20.46 -9.30
CA GLN A 205 34.01 -21.51 -8.28
C GLN A 205 33.83 -22.92 -8.87
N HIS A 206 32.98 -23.09 -9.89
CA HIS A 206 32.80 -24.37 -10.56
C HIS A 206 34.04 -24.76 -11.39
N ILE A 207 34.66 -23.79 -12.08
CA ILE A 207 35.91 -24.01 -12.84
C ILE A 207 37.05 -24.43 -11.90
N ILE A 208 37.21 -23.73 -10.77
CA ILE A 208 38.27 -24.04 -9.80
C ILE A 208 38.09 -25.44 -9.20
N LYS A 209 36.85 -25.87 -8.90
CA LYS A 209 36.60 -27.23 -8.42
C LYS A 209 36.92 -28.31 -9.45
N VAL A 210 36.62 -28.07 -10.73
CA VAL A 210 36.95 -29.03 -11.80
C VAL A 210 38.46 -29.13 -12.02
N SER A 211 39.21 -28.02 -11.91
CA SER A 211 40.67 -28.02 -12.06
C SER A 211 41.44 -28.66 -10.89
N ILE A 212 40.83 -28.88 -9.73
CA ILE A 212 41.49 -29.52 -8.57
C ILE A 212 41.32 -31.06 -8.60
N ILE A 213 40.42 -31.58 -9.44
CA ILE A 213 40.10 -33.01 -9.53
C ILE A 213 40.89 -33.71 -10.66
N ILE A 214 41.70 -32.95 -11.43
CA ILE A 214 42.57 -33.45 -12.51
C ILE A 214 44.02 -33.39 -12.03
#